data_AF-A0A151FBD7-F1
#
_entry.id   AF-A0A151FBD7-F1
#
_cell.length_a   1.000
_cell.length_b   1.000
_cell.length_c   1.000
_cell.angle_alpha   90.00
_cell.angle_beta   90.00
_cell.angle_gamma   90.00
#
_symmetry.space_group_name_H-M   'P 1'
#
loop_
_entity.id
_entity.type
_entity.pdbx_description
1 polymer ?
#
loop_
_entity_poly.entity_id
_entity_poly.type
_entity_poly.pdbx_seq_one_letter_code
_entity_poly.pdbx_strand_id
1 'polypeptide(L)'
;MGKQLSVCMELPSDIQELSQYCQSVYLTAETVIHRWGHIIRTANGAAWVVKALGGTKREQQLAYVAGILHDSVRPLTEQICHAQASAENALHILSTYSAFTDVEKQEIYLAIKDHRNPVTWKTSVHQSVYLSDKILEHMGAYLDFRAPVWTGELSHTDFQGLEPVEAVIQYYNNVSQKFLIGQFPKFVEDLVLYQTSWNKKYLKTLKNGDSWAVNMAETLYYAGSRKEDFDQTLLSFQPEGDFQKKWTHEMREYIAGKKFPYFQDLLRL
;
A
#
# COMPACT_ATOMS: atom_id res chain seq x y z
N MET A 1 -12.29 15.65 8.54
CA MET A 1 -11.93 14.22 8.43
C MET A 1 -12.79 13.60 7.34
N GLY A 2 -12.20 13.33 6.17
CA GLY A 2 -12.91 12.63 5.09
C GLY A 2 -13.27 11.21 5.54
N LYS A 3 -14.42 10.69 5.09
CA LYS A 3 -14.79 9.28 5.29
C LYS A 3 -13.72 8.41 4.64
N GLN A 4 -12.79 7.91 5.46
CA GLN A 4 -11.76 6.97 5.05
C GLN A 4 -12.41 5.66 4.60
N LEU A 5 -11.76 4.95 3.67
CA LEU A 5 -12.03 3.57 3.32
C LEU A 5 -12.42 2.76 4.57
N SER A 6 -13.71 2.48 4.70
CA SER A 6 -14.20 1.40 5.54
C SER A 6 -14.64 0.35 4.53
N VAL A 7 -13.88 -0.74 4.43
CA VAL A 7 -14.56 -2.00 4.12
C VAL A 7 -15.69 -2.06 5.14
N CYS A 8 -16.94 -2.20 4.70
CA CYS A 8 -18.11 -2.38 5.57
C CYS A 8 -18.02 -3.73 6.29
N MET A 9 -16.97 -3.91 7.08
CA MET A 9 -16.73 -5.01 7.97
C MET A 9 -16.87 -4.44 9.37
N GLU A 10 -17.80 -5.02 10.10
CA GLU A 10 -17.94 -4.75 11.53
C GLU A 10 -16.73 -5.35 12.25
N LEU A 11 -15.94 -4.47 12.87
CA LEU A 11 -14.80 -4.87 13.69
C LEU A 11 -15.30 -5.10 15.12
N PRO A 12 -15.00 -6.26 15.74
CA PRO A 12 -15.19 -6.45 17.18
C PRO A 12 -14.43 -5.40 17.99
N SER A 13 -14.89 -5.11 19.22
CA SER A 13 -14.28 -4.10 20.11
C SER A 13 -12.77 -4.22 20.20
N ASP A 14 -12.27 -5.44 20.34
CA ASP A 14 -10.85 -5.70 20.60
C ASP A 14 -10.00 -5.39 19.35
N ILE A 15 -10.56 -5.58 18.16
CA ILE A 15 -9.90 -5.20 16.89
C ILE A 15 -9.98 -3.68 16.68
N GLN A 16 -11.05 -3.03 17.12
CA GLN A 16 -11.14 -1.56 17.09
C GLN A 16 -10.10 -0.93 18.02
N GLU A 17 -9.95 -1.46 19.24
CA GLU A 17 -8.93 -1.03 20.20
C GLU A 17 -7.52 -1.24 19.63
N LEU A 18 -7.23 -2.43 19.09
CA LEU A 18 -5.95 -2.69 18.42
C LEU A 18 -5.71 -1.72 17.25
N SER A 19 -6.73 -1.42 16.45
CA SER A 19 -6.62 -0.46 15.36
C SER A 19 -6.29 0.96 15.86
N GLN A 20 -6.88 1.39 16.98
CA GLN A 20 -6.59 2.69 17.59
C GLN A 20 -5.16 2.73 18.17
N TYR A 21 -4.74 1.64 18.82
CA TYR A 21 -3.37 1.48 19.28
C TYR A 21 -2.38 1.60 18.11
N CYS A 22 -2.57 0.81 17.04
CA CYS A 22 -1.72 0.87 15.85
C CYS A 22 -1.72 2.26 15.22
N GLN A 23 -2.88 2.92 15.10
CA GLN A 23 -2.97 4.28 14.58
C GLN A 23 -2.04 5.23 15.36
N SER A 24 -2.05 5.16 16.70
CA SER A 24 -1.16 5.99 17.53
C SER A 24 0.33 5.73 17.27
N VAL A 25 0.72 4.48 17.00
CA VAL A 25 2.09 4.08 16.69
C VAL A 25 2.53 4.64 15.33
N TYR A 26 1.68 4.58 14.31
CA TYR A 26 2.03 5.05 12.97
C TYR A 26 1.92 6.56 12.78
N LEU A 27 1.30 7.30 13.71
CA LEU A 27 1.31 8.77 13.66
C LEU A 27 2.72 9.35 13.81
N THR A 28 3.61 8.62 14.50
CA THR A 28 5.02 9.00 14.70
C THR A 28 5.98 8.27 13.76
N ALA A 29 5.46 7.55 12.75
CA ALA A 29 6.29 6.91 11.76
C ALA A 29 7.21 7.93 11.08
N GLU A 30 8.48 7.56 10.92
CA GLU A 30 9.53 8.46 10.45
C GLU A 30 9.34 8.90 8.99
N THR A 31 8.72 8.04 8.20
CA THR A 31 8.42 8.29 6.79
C THR A 31 6.94 8.57 6.60
N VAL A 32 6.61 9.63 5.85
CA VAL A 32 5.22 10.06 5.69
C VAL A 32 4.41 9.06 4.86
N ILE A 33 5.06 8.37 3.91
CA ILE A 33 4.45 7.30 3.13
C ILE A 33 4.02 6.09 3.98
N HIS A 34 4.68 5.78 5.09
CA HIS A 34 4.33 4.62 5.94
C HIS A 34 3.49 5.00 7.17
N ARG A 35 2.91 6.20 7.19
CA ARG A 35 1.94 6.59 8.21
C ARG A 35 0.62 5.82 8.05
N TRP A 36 -0.28 6.06 9.01
CA TRP A 36 -1.57 5.38 9.13
C TRP A 36 -2.35 5.23 7.82
N GLY A 37 -2.30 6.22 6.91
CA GLY A 37 -2.96 6.15 5.60
C GLY A 37 -2.59 4.91 4.78
N HIS A 38 -1.30 4.58 4.65
CA HIS A 38 -0.83 3.37 3.95
C HIS A 38 -1.27 2.11 4.66
N ILE A 39 -1.13 2.10 5.98
CA ILE A 39 -1.45 0.96 6.85
C ILE A 39 -2.94 0.60 6.73
N ILE A 40 -3.82 1.58 6.86
CA ILE A 40 -5.26 1.35 6.80
C ILE A 40 -5.73 0.97 5.40
N ARG A 41 -5.14 1.52 4.34
CA ARG A 41 -5.45 1.10 2.96
C ARG A 41 -5.00 -0.33 2.70
N THR A 42 -3.80 -0.70 3.16
CA THR A 42 -3.29 -2.08 3.07
C THR A 42 -4.18 -3.06 3.86
N ALA A 43 -4.59 -2.70 5.07
CA ALA A 43 -5.49 -3.53 5.88
C ALA A 43 -6.87 -3.73 5.23
N ASN A 44 -7.45 -2.65 4.70
CA ASN A 44 -8.71 -2.71 3.96
C ASN A 44 -8.59 -3.54 2.67
N GLY A 45 -7.51 -3.35 1.91
CA GLY A 45 -7.26 -4.12 0.71
C GLY A 45 -7.05 -5.60 1.01
N ALA A 46 -6.33 -5.95 2.08
CA ALA A 46 -6.16 -7.32 2.54
C ALA A 46 -7.50 -7.98 2.93
N ALA A 47 -8.33 -7.28 3.71
CA ALA A 47 -9.67 -7.77 4.04
C ALA A 47 -10.55 -7.95 2.79
N TRP A 48 -10.48 -7.02 1.82
CA TRP A 48 -11.18 -7.17 0.55
C TRP A 48 -10.68 -8.37 -0.26
N VAL A 49 -9.37 -8.60 -0.34
CA VAL A 49 -8.80 -9.77 -1.05
C VAL A 49 -9.40 -11.05 -0.47
N VAL A 50 -9.41 -11.20 0.87
CA VAL A 50 -10.00 -12.38 1.51
C VAL A 50 -11.48 -12.51 1.17
N LYS A 51 -12.25 -11.41 1.23
CA LYS A 51 -13.67 -11.41 0.86
C LYS A 51 -13.88 -11.85 -0.59
N ALA A 52 -13.10 -11.30 -1.53
CA ALA A 52 -13.22 -11.61 -2.94
C ALA A 52 -12.96 -13.10 -3.20
N LEU A 53 -12.03 -13.70 -2.46
CA LEU A 53 -11.70 -15.13 -2.51
C LEU A 53 -12.67 -16.04 -1.74
N GLY A 54 -13.82 -15.53 -1.31
CA GLY A 54 -14.85 -16.31 -0.61
C GLY A 54 -14.55 -16.58 0.87
N GLY A 55 -13.57 -15.87 1.45
CA GLY A 55 -13.23 -16.00 2.87
C GLY A 55 -14.34 -15.51 3.81
N THR A 56 -14.40 -16.12 4.97
CA THR A 56 -15.33 -15.81 6.06
C THR A 56 -15.11 -14.41 6.62
N LYS A 57 -16.10 -13.90 7.37
CA LYS A 57 -15.96 -12.63 8.10
C LYS A 57 -14.77 -12.63 9.06
N ARG A 58 -14.50 -13.77 9.70
CA ARG A 58 -13.37 -13.87 10.64
C ARG A 58 -12.03 -13.81 9.90
N GLU A 59 -11.88 -14.52 8.78
CA GLU A 59 -10.67 -14.43 7.97
C GLU A 59 -10.44 -12.99 7.44
N GLN A 60 -11.49 -12.26 7.06
CA GLN A 60 -11.37 -10.85 6.68
C GLN A 60 -10.86 -9.99 7.84
N GLN A 61 -11.32 -10.25 9.07
CA GLN A 61 -10.81 -9.57 10.27
C GLN A 61 -9.34 -9.91 10.55
N LEU A 62 -8.93 -11.17 10.38
CA LEU A 62 -7.53 -11.58 10.55
C LEU A 62 -6.62 -10.92 9.50
N ALA A 63 -7.07 -10.84 8.25
CA ALA A 63 -6.35 -10.13 7.19
C ALA A 63 -6.25 -8.63 7.44
N TYR A 64 -7.30 -8.01 7.98
CA TYR A 64 -7.26 -6.62 8.43
C TYR A 64 -6.22 -6.43 9.54
N VAL A 65 -6.23 -7.30 10.56
CA VAL A 65 -5.26 -7.26 11.67
C VAL A 65 -3.82 -7.43 11.16
N ALA A 66 -3.60 -8.39 10.25
CA ALA A 66 -2.30 -8.57 9.60
C ALA A 66 -1.88 -7.30 8.84
N GLY A 67 -2.80 -6.67 8.11
CA GLY A 67 -2.52 -5.43 7.40
C GLY A 67 -2.22 -4.23 8.31
N ILE A 68 -2.87 -4.07 9.47
CA ILE A 68 -2.52 -2.97 10.38
C ILE A 68 -1.18 -3.19 11.10
N LEU A 69 -0.72 -4.44 11.20
CA LEU A 69 0.53 -4.80 11.88
C LEU A 69 1.72 -5.02 10.94
N HIS A 70 1.51 -5.09 9.63
CA HIS A 70 2.51 -5.59 8.67
C HIS A 70 3.83 -4.81 8.63
N ASP A 71 3.77 -3.54 9.01
CA ASP A 71 4.85 -2.56 8.97
C ASP A 71 5.17 -1.96 10.35
N SER A 72 4.74 -2.64 11.41
CA SER A 72 4.88 -2.13 12.78
C SER A 72 6.33 -1.95 13.22
N VAL A 73 7.28 -2.59 12.51
CA VAL A 73 8.71 -2.41 12.69
C VAL A 73 9.37 -2.09 11.35
N ARG A 74 9.72 -0.81 11.15
CA ARG A 74 10.41 -0.27 9.97
C ARG A 74 11.74 0.36 10.38
N PRO A 75 12.82 -0.42 10.57
CA PRO A 75 14.11 0.15 10.93
C PRO A 75 14.64 1.00 9.77
N LEU A 76 15.27 2.14 10.10
CA LEU A 76 15.90 3.05 9.12
C LEU A 76 16.91 2.38 8.20
N THR A 77 17.58 1.34 8.70
CA THR A 77 18.44 0.49 7.91
C THR A 77 17.81 -0.90 7.87
N GLU A 78 17.56 -1.46 6.67
CA GLU A 78 17.05 -2.83 6.50
C GLU A 78 18.12 -3.90 6.87
N GLN A 79 18.94 -3.68 7.89
CA GLN A 79 19.85 -4.71 8.43
C GLN A 79 19.06 -5.90 8.99
N ILE A 80 17.82 -5.65 9.43
CA ILE A 80 16.85 -6.65 9.82
C ILE A 80 15.69 -6.58 8.82
N CYS A 81 15.24 -7.75 8.34
CA CYS A 81 14.07 -7.84 7.48
C CYS A 81 12.84 -7.29 8.21
N HIS A 82 12.30 -6.16 7.74
CA HIS A 82 11.16 -5.49 8.36
C HIS A 82 9.93 -6.41 8.47
N ALA A 83 9.71 -7.30 7.49
CA ALA A 83 8.58 -8.22 7.49
C ALA A 83 8.70 -9.27 8.62
N GLN A 84 9.90 -9.80 8.85
CA GLN A 84 10.17 -10.72 9.96
C GLN A 84 10.03 -10.01 11.31
N ALA A 85 10.65 -8.83 11.45
CA ALA A 85 10.58 -8.06 12.69
C ALA A 85 9.15 -7.61 13.02
N SER A 86 8.37 -7.19 12.03
CA SER A 86 6.96 -6.81 12.20
C SER A 86 6.10 -8.02 12.55
N ALA A 87 6.39 -9.21 12.01
CA ALA A 87 5.67 -10.43 12.37
C ALA A 87 5.94 -10.84 13.83
N GLU A 88 7.18 -10.76 14.29
CA GLU A 88 7.55 -11.02 15.70
C GLU A 88 6.91 -10.01 16.65
N ASN A 89 6.94 -8.72 16.29
CA ASN A 89 6.27 -7.67 17.05
C ASN A 89 4.74 -7.86 17.07
N ALA A 90 4.15 -8.31 15.96
CA ALA A 90 2.73 -8.63 15.90
C ALA A 90 2.35 -9.75 16.90
N LEU A 91 3.16 -10.82 17.03
CA LEU A 91 2.92 -11.85 18.05
C LEU A 91 3.01 -11.29 19.46
N HIS A 92 3.96 -10.40 19.72
CA HIS A 92 4.09 -9.74 21.02
C HIS A 92 2.85 -8.90 21.34
N ILE A 93 2.41 -8.04 20.42
CA ILE A 93 1.20 -7.22 20.57
C ILE A 93 -0.02 -8.12 20.77
N LEU A 94 -0.22 -9.13 19.93
CA LEU A 94 -1.41 -10.01 20.00
C LEU A 94 -1.42 -10.90 21.26
N SER A 95 -0.30 -11.05 21.97
CA SER A 95 -0.26 -11.83 23.22
C SER A 95 -1.10 -11.21 24.34
N THR A 96 -1.37 -9.90 24.28
CA THR A 96 -2.21 -9.19 25.24
C THR A 96 -3.70 -9.22 24.89
N TYR A 97 -4.07 -9.78 23.72
CA TYR A 97 -5.45 -9.87 23.23
C TYR A 97 -5.95 -11.32 23.27
N SER A 98 -6.83 -11.63 24.23
CA SER A 98 -7.42 -12.97 24.39
C SER A 98 -8.40 -13.37 23.28
N ALA A 99 -8.83 -12.40 22.47
CA ALA A 99 -9.73 -12.60 21.34
C ALA A 99 -9.12 -13.35 20.15
N PHE A 100 -7.80 -13.59 20.16
CA PHE A 100 -7.10 -14.33 19.11
C PHE A 100 -6.61 -15.67 19.65
N THR A 101 -6.98 -16.74 18.97
CA THR A 101 -6.42 -18.07 19.23
C THR A 101 -4.97 -18.15 18.74
N ASP A 102 -4.20 -19.13 19.21
CA ASP A 102 -2.81 -19.29 18.78
C ASP A 102 -2.70 -19.64 17.29
N VAL A 103 -3.70 -20.33 16.74
CA VAL A 103 -3.81 -20.61 15.30
C VAL A 103 -3.97 -19.30 14.51
N GLU A 104 -4.86 -18.42 14.94
CA GLU A 104 -5.09 -17.12 14.29
C GLU A 104 -3.88 -16.20 14.39
N LYS A 105 -3.20 -16.18 15.54
CA LYS A 105 -1.93 -15.45 15.70
C LYS A 105 -0.87 -15.95 14.73
N GLN A 106 -0.79 -17.27 14.53
CA GLN A 106 0.15 -17.87 13.58
C GLN A 106 -0.21 -17.54 12.12
N GLU A 107 -1.49 -17.47 11.77
CA GLU A 107 -1.93 -17.04 10.44
C GLU A 107 -1.56 -15.57 10.17
N ILE A 108 -1.83 -14.67 11.13
CA ILE A 108 -1.43 -13.26 11.06
C ILE A 108 0.10 -13.14 10.92
N TYR A 109 0.84 -13.88 11.74
CA TYR A 109 2.31 -13.92 11.68
C TYR A 109 2.80 -14.30 10.28
N LEU A 110 2.27 -15.37 9.68
CA LEU A 110 2.69 -15.81 8.35
C LEU A 110 2.33 -14.79 7.27
N ALA A 111 1.14 -14.20 7.36
CA ALA A 111 0.70 -13.16 6.42
C ALA A 111 1.64 -11.94 6.44
N ILE A 112 2.09 -11.52 7.63
CA ILE A 112 3.04 -10.42 7.78
C ILE A 112 4.44 -10.83 7.34
N LYS A 113 4.95 -11.96 7.82
CA LYS A 113 6.32 -12.41 7.55
C LYS A 113 6.60 -12.55 6.05
N ASP A 114 5.65 -13.09 5.31
CA ASP A 114 5.83 -13.44 3.91
C ASP A 114 5.35 -12.33 2.95
N HIS A 115 4.88 -11.17 3.44
CA HIS A 115 4.28 -10.14 2.57
C HIS A 115 5.25 -9.45 1.60
N ARG A 116 6.56 -9.69 1.70
CA ARG A 116 7.56 -9.04 0.86
C ARG A 116 7.67 -9.66 -0.53
N ASN A 117 7.55 -10.98 -0.61
CA ASN A 117 7.85 -11.77 -1.79
C ASN A 117 6.74 -12.79 -2.06
N PRO A 118 6.52 -13.19 -3.31
CA PRO A 118 5.62 -14.29 -3.61
C PRO A 118 6.12 -15.57 -2.91
N VAL A 119 5.21 -16.27 -2.24
CA VAL A 119 5.46 -17.58 -1.63
C VAL A 119 4.35 -18.55 -2.03
N THR A 120 4.56 -19.84 -1.77
CA THR A 120 3.52 -20.84 -2.02
C THR A 120 2.26 -20.50 -1.23
N TRP A 121 1.16 -20.35 -1.96
CA TRP A 121 -0.15 -20.02 -1.41
C TRP A 121 -0.62 -21.09 -0.42
N LYS A 122 -1.02 -20.68 0.79
CA LYS A 122 -1.60 -21.57 1.80
C LYS A 122 -3.08 -21.28 2.03
N THR A 123 -3.41 -20.04 2.34
CA THR A 123 -4.77 -19.58 2.63
C THR A 123 -4.98 -18.18 2.03
N SER A 124 -6.24 -17.75 1.93
CA SER A 124 -6.57 -16.37 1.51
C SER A 124 -5.96 -15.32 2.43
N VAL A 125 -5.96 -15.56 3.75
CA VAL A 125 -5.33 -14.68 4.76
C VAL A 125 -3.81 -14.60 4.58
N HIS A 126 -3.14 -15.73 4.33
CA HIS A 126 -1.68 -15.76 4.22
C HIS A 126 -1.13 -14.85 3.12
N GLN A 127 -1.83 -14.72 1.99
CA GLN A 127 -1.37 -13.89 0.87
C GLN A 127 -2.09 -12.55 0.74
N SER A 128 -3.06 -12.25 1.60
CA SER A 128 -3.86 -11.03 1.48
C SER A 128 -3.04 -9.76 1.64
N VAL A 129 -2.08 -9.74 2.58
CA VAL A 129 -1.20 -8.59 2.81
C VAL A 129 -0.24 -8.40 1.64
N TYR A 130 0.38 -9.47 1.13
CA TYR A 130 1.22 -9.42 -0.07
C TYR A 130 0.47 -8.82 -1.25
N LEU A 131 -0.72 -9.36 -1.57
CA LEU A 131 -1.50 -8.90 -2.71
C LEU A 131 -1.96 -7.45 -2.52
N SER A 132 -2.39 -7.08 -1.31
CA SER A 132 -2.84 -5.73 -1.03
C SER A 132 -1.70 -4.71 -1.13
N ASP A 133 -0.58 -4.95 -0.45
CA ASP A 133 0.56 -4.04 -0.46
C ASP A 133 1.14 -3.92 -1.88
N LYS A 134 1.35 -5.05 -2.56
CA LYS A 134 2.02 -5.05 -3.88
C LYS A 134 1.12 -4.61 -5.03
N ILE A 135 -0.15 -4.99 -5.06
CA ILE A 135 -1.04 -4.68 -6.20
C ILE A 135 -1.82 -3.39 -5.98
N LEU A 136 -2.28 -3.13 -4.74
CA LEU A 136 -3.19 -2.01 -4.48
C LEU A 136 -2.44 -0.74 -4.03
N GLU A 137 -1.42 -0.87 -3.18
CA GLU A 137 -0.63 0.29 -2.70
C GLU A 137 0.67 0.54 -3.47
N HIS A 138 1.14 -0.46 -4.23
CA HIS A 138 2.41 -0.38 -4.98
C HIS A 138 2.23 -0.54 -6.49
N MET A 139 1.03 -0.29 -7.02
CA MET A 139 0.77 -0.15 -8.46
C MET A 139 -0.36 0.86 -8.71
N GLY A 140 -0.73 1.07 -9.97
CA GLY A 140 -1.89 1.88 -10.33
C GLY A 140 -1.61 3.37 -10.35
N ALA A 141 -2.63 4.16 -10.70
CA ALA A 141 -2.52 5.61 -10.65
C ALA A 141 -2.09 6.11 -9.26
N TYR A 142 -2.47 5.42 -8.19
CA TYR A 142 -2.06 5.75 -6.83
C TYR A 142 -0.53 5.72 -6.63
N LEU A 143 0.17 4.72 -7.17
CA LEU A 143 1.64 4.67 -7.14
C LEU A 143 2.25 5.90 -7.83
N ASP A 144 1.64 6.39 -8.90
CA ASP A 144 2.13 7.59 -9.60
C ASP A 144 2.10 8.85 -8.71
N PHE A 145 1.29 8.85 -7.64
CA PHE A 145 1.34 9.88 -6.59
C PHE A 145 2.31 9.54 -5.45
N ARG A 146 2.37 8.26 -5.05
CA ARG A 146 3.20 7.79 -3.93
C ARG A 146 4.69 7.81 -4.25
N ALA A 147 5.08 7.40 -5.46
CA ALA A 147 6.47 7.25 -5.86
C ALA A 147 7.25 8.57 -5.82
N PRO A 148 6.76 9.70 -6.37
CA PRO A 148 7.47 10.97 -6.26
C PRO A 148 7.65 11.43 -4.81
N VAL A 149 6.61 11.34 -3.97
CA VAL A 149 6.68 11.69 -2.54
C VAL A 149 7.75 10.84 -1.84
N TRP A 150 7.74 9.53 -2.06
CA TRP A 150 8.75 8.62 -1.49
C TRP A 150 10.17 8.99 -1.91
N THR A 151 10.39 9.28 -3.20
CA THR A 151 11.72 9.71 -3.67
C THR A 151 12.14 11.06 -3.11
N GLY A 152 11.20 11.96 -2.88
CA GLY A 152 11.43 13.24 -2.21
C GLY A 152 11.83 13.07 -0.75
N GLU A 153 11.15 12.18 -0.01
CA GLU A 153 11.54 11.86 1.36
C GLU A 153 12.97 11.33 1.44
N LEU A 154 13.38 10.53 0.46
CA LEU A 154 14.70 9.91 0.37
C LEU A 154 15.74 10.75 -0.41
N SER A 155 15.44 12.03 -0.69
CA SER A 155 16.34 12.92 -1.44
C SER A 155 17.66 13.24 -0.73
N HIS A 156 17.77 12.91 0.56
CA HIS A 156 18.96 13.11 1.38
C HIS A 156 19.73 11.81 1.64
N THR A 157 19.25 10.68 1.09
CA THR A 157 19.85 9.35 1.21
C THR A 157 19.94 8.66 -0.16
N ASP A 158 18.98 7.80 -0.50
CA ASP A 158 19.02 6.91 -1.66
C ASP A 158 18.96 7.64 -3.01
N PHE A 159 18.43 8.87 -3.02
CA PHE A 159 18.31 9.70 -4.22
C PHE A 159 19.09 11.03 -4.09
N GLN A 160 20.13 11.05 -3.25
CA GLN A 160 20.94 12.25 -3.05
C GLN A 160 21.58 12.73 -4.37
N GLY A 161 21.38 14.02 -4.67
CA GLY A 161 21.99 14.69 -5.82
C GLY A 161 21.26 14.48 -7.15
N LEU A 162 20.13 13.77 -7.17
CA LEU A 162 19.29 13.62 -8.35
C LEU A 162 18.22 14.71 -8.41
N GLU A 163 17.94 15.21 -9.61
CA GLU A 163 16.81 16.10 -9.83
C GLU A 163 15.48 15.34 -9.63
N PRO A 164 14.36 16.01 -9.30
CA PRO A 164 13.10 15.36 -8.96
C PRO A 164 12.66 14.29 -9.98
N VAL A 165 12.66 14.63 -11.27
CA VAL A 165 12.26 13.73 -12.36
C VAL A 165 13.21 12.53 -12.46
N GLU A 166 14.52 12.75 -12.31
CA GLU A 166 15.54 11.69 -12.37
C GLU A 166 15.36 10.71 -11.22
N ALA A 167 15.13 11.21 -10.00
CA ALA A 167 14.87 10.39 -8.82
C ALA A 167 13.62 9.50 -9.00
N VAL A 168 12.52 10.07 -9.49
CA VAL A 168 11.28 9.31 -9.75
C VAL A 168 11.51 8.23 -10.82
N ILE A 169 12.21 8.55 -11.91
CA ILE A 169 12.54 7.59 -12.97
C ILE A 169 13.45 6.48 -12.42
N GLN A 170 14.46 6.82 -11.63
CA GLN A 170 15.35 5.85 -11.00
C GLN A 170 14.59 4.91 -10.05
N TYR A 171 13.67 5.44 -9.25
CA TYR A 171 12.78 4.63 -8.44
C TYR A 171 12.01 3.62 -9.29
N TYR A 172 11.35 4.07 -10.36
CA TYR A 172 10.62 3.17 -11.26
C TYR A 172 11.51 2.09 -11.87
N ASN A 173 12.73 2.43 -12.28
CA ASN A 173 13.68 1.44 -12.79
C ASN A 173 14.00 0.39 -11.71
N ASN A 174 14.22 0.81 -10.46
CA ASN A 174 14.50 -0.09 -9.33
C ASN A 174 13.29 -0.98 -8.97
N VAL A 175 12.08 -0.42 -8.95
CA VAL A 175 10.87 -1.17 -8.56
C VAL A 175 10.23 -1.94 -9.72
N SER A 176 10.56 -1.64 -10.98
CA SER A 176 10.04 -2.38 -12.15
C SER A 176 10.34 -3.88 -12.11
N GLN A 177 11.43 -4.28 -11.44
CA GLN A 177 11.76 -5.68 -11.17
C GLN A 177 10.77 -6.36 -10.21
N LYS A 178 10.07 -5.58 -9.37
CA LYS A 178 9.05 -6.04 -8.43
C LYS A 178 7.66 -6.18 -9.09
N PHE A 179 7.46 -5.63 -10.29
CA PHE A 179 6.19 -5.64 -11.02
C PHE A 179 6.12 -6.71 -12.12
N LEU A 180 6.91 -7.78 -11.99
CA LEU A 180 6.90 -8.89 -12.93
C LEU A 180 5.58 -9.65 -12.80
N ILE A 181 4.69 -9.45 -13.79
CA ILE A 181 3.33 -10.03 -13.86
C ILE A 181 3.34 -11.54 -13.58
N GLY A 182 4.38 -12.27 -13.99
CA GLY A 182 4.52 -13.71 -13.79
C GLY A 182 4.77 -14.16 -12.34
N GLN A 183 4.92 -13.24 -11.39
CA GLN A 183 5.08 -13.55 -9.97
C GLN A 183 3.75 -13.63 -9.20
N PHE A 184 2.67 -13.11 -9.78
CA PHE A 184 1.36 -13.09 -9.14
C PHE A 184 0.52 -14.31 -9.54
N PRO A 185 -0.42 -14.74 -8.67
CA PRO A 185 -1.38 -15.77 -9.03
C PRO A 185 -2.17 -15.40 -10.30
N LYS A 186 -2.48 -16.39 -11.14
CA LYS A 186 -3.18 -16.16 -12.41
C LYS A 186 -4.54 -15.46 -12.27
N PHE A 187 -5.22 -15.64 -11.14
CA PHE A 187 -6.54 -15.03 -10.93
C PHE A 187 -6.50 -13.51 -10.76
N VAL A 188 -5.34 -12.91 -10.44
CA VAL A 188 -5.17 -11.44 -10.37
C VAL A 188 -4.54 -10.85 -11.63
N GLU A 189 -4.28 -11.65 -12.68
CA GLU A 189 -3.51 -11.21 -13.84
C GLU A 189 -4.10 -9.95 -14.51
N ASP A 190 -5.42 -9.90 -14.72
CA ASP A 190 -6.08 -8.74 -15.34
C ASP A 190 -6.04 -7.51 -14.44
N LEU A 191 -6.16 -7.68 -13.12
CA LEU A 191 -6.00 -6.59 -12.16
C LEU A 191 -4.57 -6.03 -12.17
N VAL A 192 -3.56 -6.90 -12.19
CA VAL A 192 -2.15 -6.49 -12.29
C VAL A 192 -1.88 -5.78 -13.63
N LEU A 193 -2.41 -6.29 -14.74
CA LEU A 193 -2.31 -5.65 -16.05
C LEU A 193 -2.95 -4.26 -16.04
N TYR A 194 -4.14 -4.13 -15.45
CA TYR A 194 -4.83 -2.86 -15.28
C TYR A 194 -3.97 -1.87 -14.49
N GLN A 195 -3.53 -2.25 -13.29
CA GLN A 195 -2.76 -1.38 -12.39
C GLN A 195 -1.43 -0.96 -13.02
N THR A 196 -0.68 -1.91 -13.59
CA THR A 196 0.62 -1.62 -14.21
C THR A 196 0.50 -0.79 -15.49
N SER A 197 -0.65 -0.79 -16.17
CA SER A 197 -0.87 0.05 -17.36
C SER A 197 -0.82 1.55 -17.04
N TRP A 198 -1.31 1.96 -15.87
CA TRP A 198 -1.23 3.34 -15.39
C TRP A 198 0.23 3.76 -15.22
N ASN A 199 1.00 2.95 -14.48
CA ASN A 199 2.40 3.26 -14.18
C ASN A 199 3.27 3.28 -15.45
N LYS A 200 3.06 2.33 -16.37
CA LYS A 200 3.77 2.31 -17.66
C LYS A 200 3.47 3.56 -18.47
N LYS A 201 2.20 4.00 -18.50
CA LYS A 201 1.80 5.22 -19.21
C LYS A 201 2.39 6.47 -18.56
N TYR A 202 2.34 6.58 -17.24
CA TYR A 202 2.92 7.70 -16.50
C TYR A 202 4.43 7.77 -16.69
N LEU A 203 5.15 6.66 -16.47
CA LEU A 203 6.60 6.59 -16.64
C LEU A 203 7.05 6.93 -18.06
N LYS A 204 6.35 6.42 -19.09
CA LYS A 204 6.64 6.76 -20.49
C LYS A 204 6.48 8.26 -20.73
N THR A 205 5.40 8.83 -20.24
CA THR A 205 5.12 10.26 -20.34
C THR A 205 6.20 11.09 -19.65
N LEU A 206 6.56 10.71 -18.41
CA LEU A 206 7.58 11.39 -17.62
C LEU A 206 8.96 11.35 -18.32
N LYS A 207 9.33 10.19 -18.88
CA LYS A 207 10.58 10.04 -19.67
C LYS A 207 10.59 10.88 -20.95
N ASN A 208 9.43 11.17 -21.52
CA ASN A 208 9.31 12.04 -22.70
C ASN A 208 9.37 13.53 -22.33
N GLY A 209 9.31 13.88 -21.05
CA GLY A 209 9.33 15.27 -20.59
C GLY A 209 8.00 16.00 -20.79
N ASP A 210 6.86 15.30 -20.93
CA ASP A 210 5.58 15.99 -21.07
C ASP A 210 5.30 16.80 -19.79
N SER A 211 4.98 18.08 -19.99
CA SER A 211 4.90 19.07 -18.90
C SER A 211 3.96 18.67 -17.76
N TRP A 212 2.82 18.04 -18.06
CA TRP A 212 1.86 17.63 -17.04
C TRP A 212 2.41 16.54 -16.11
N ALA A 213 3.22 15.60 -16.63
CA ALA A 213 3.79 14.53 -15.81
C ALA A 213 4.99 15.04 -15.01
N VAL A 214 5.83 15.88 -15.63
CA VAL A 214 6.95 16.57 -14.94
C VAL A 214 6.44 17.39 -13.78
N ASN A 215 5.44 18.26 -14.01
CA ASN A 215 4.84 19.10 -12.97
C ASN A 215 4.23 18.27 -11.82
N MET A 216 3.54 17.17 -12.13
CA MET A 216 3.00 16.26 -11.12
C MET A 216 4.12 15.62 -10.29
N ALA A 217 5.17 15.10 -10.94
CA ALA A 217 6.31 14.49 -10.29
C ALA A 217 7.04 15.48 -9.35
N GLU A 218 7.36 16.68 -9.83
CA GLU A 218 8.06 17.71 -9.07
C GLU A 218 7.25 18.18 -7.87
N THR A 219 5.97 18.49 -8.08
CA THR A 219 5.06 18.96 -7.00
C THR A 219 5.03 17.97 -5.85
N LEU A 220 4.84 16.68 -6.16
CA LEU A 220 4.77 15.61 -5.19
C LEU A 220 6.15 15.27 -4.58
N TYR A 221 7.21 15.31 -5.37
CA TYR A 221 8.58 15.15 -4.86
C TYR A 221 8.89 16.19 -3.79
N TYR A 222 8.59 17.45 -4.04
CA TYR A 222 8.85 18.50 -3.07
C TYR A 222 7.94 18.44 -1.83
N ALA A 223 6.73 17.89 -1.95
CA ALA A 223 5.91 17.57 -0.77
C ALA A 223 6.60 16.50 0.11
N GLY A 224 7.16 15.46 -0.52
CA GLY A 224 7.95 14.43 0.16
C GLY A 224 9.22 14.96 0.82
N SER A 225 9.99 15.80 0.12
CA SER A 225 11.24 16.36 0.69
C SER A 225 11.00 17.29 1.88
N ARG A 226 9.83 17.94 1.92
CA ARG A 226 9.35 18.71 3.08
C ARG A 226 8.66 17.87 4.16
N LYS A 227 8.54 16.56 3.96
CA LYS A 227 7.81 15.62 4.84
C LYS A 227 6.38 16.10 5.14
N GLU A 228 5.69 16.61 4.12
CA GLU A 228 4.28 16.95 4.23
C GLU A 228 3.42 15.72 4.51
N ASP A 229 2.27 15.91 5.16
CA ASP A 229 1.35 14.80 5.38
C ASP A 229 0.79 14.29 4.04
N PHE A 230 1.10 13.04 3.71
CA PHE A 230 0.81 12.51 2.38
C PHE A 230 -0.69 12.45 2.07
N ASP A 231 -1.52 12.04 3.03
CA ASP A 231 -2.98 12.01 2.82
C ASP A 231 -3.52 13.43 2.56
N GLN A 232 -3.01 14.44 3.27
CA GLN A 232 -3.35 15.84 3.01
C GLN A 232 -2.83 16.32 1.65
N THR A 233 -1.63 15.93 1.22
CA THR A 233 -1.09 16.23 -0.12
C THR A 233 -1.99 15.66 -1.22
N LEU A 234 -2.48 14.43 -1.08
CA LEU A 234 -3.39 13.82 -2.05
C LEU A 234 -4.75 14.53 -2.13
N LEU A 235 -5.27 14.96 -0.98
CA LEU A 235 -6.52 15.71 -0.89
C LEU A 235 -6.41 17.11 -1.50
N SER A 236 -5.29 17.80 -1.26
CA SER A 236 -5.07 19.18 -1.70
C SER A 236 -4.61 19.29 -3.15
N PHE A 237 -4.08 18.21 -3.75
CA PHE A 237 -3.59 18.20 -5.13
C PHE A 237 -4.64 18.73 -6.12
N GLN A 238 -4.30 19.82 -6.83
CA GLN A 238 -5.14 20.45 -7.84
C GLN A 238 -4.62 20.06 -9.23
N PRO A 239 -5.33 19.18 -9.97
CA PRO A 239 -4.87 18.75 -11.27
C PRO A 239 -5.00 19.85 -12.34
N GLU A 240 -3.94 20.04 -13.10
CA GLU A 240 -3.86 20.92 -14.27
C GLU A 240 -4.08 20.12 -15.57
N GLY A 241 -5.08 20.52 -16.35
CA GLY A 241 -5.43 19.86 -17.61
C GLY A 241 -6.10 18.49 -17.45
N ASP A 242 -6.46 17.89 -18.58
CA ASP A 242 -7.30 16.69 -18.59
C ASP A 242 -6.56 15.42 -18.17
N PHE A 243 -5.25 15.36 -18.43
CA PHE A 243 -4.44 14.20 -18.04
C PHE A 243 -4.28 14.09 -16.52
N GLN A 244 -3.87 15.15 -15.83
CA GLN A 244 -3.78 15.10 -14.36
C GLN A 244 -5.16 14.89 -13.72
N LYS A 245 -6.25 15.46 -14.28
CA LYS A 245 -7.61 15.22 -13.80
C LYS A 245 -7.97 13.73 -13.85
N LYS A 246 -7.59 13.04 -14.92
CA LYS A 246 -7.81 11.60 -15.08
C LYS A 246 -7.05 10.78 -14.01
N TRP A 247 -5.78 11.07 -13.78
CA TRP A 247 -4.98 10.37 -12.76
C TRP A 247 -5.50 10.63 -11.35
N THR A 248 -5.78 11.90 -11.03
CA THR A 248 -6.34 12.31 -9.74
C THR A 248 -7.70 11.68 -9.50
N HIS A 249 -8.55 11.56 -10.52
CA HIS A 249 -9.83 10.87 -10.41
C HIS A 249 -9.64 9.39 -10.06
N GLU A 250 -8.82 8.66 -10.83
CA GLU A 250 -8.53 7.25 -10.58
C GLU A 250 -7.99 7.01 -9.17
N MET A 251 -7.00 7.81 -8.75
CA MET A 251 -6.41 7.74 -7.41
C MET A 251 -7.45 8.03 -6.31
N ARG A 252 -8.28 9.08 -6.47
CA ARG A 252 -9.31 9.43 -5.48
C ARG A 252 -10.40 8.37 -5.38
N GLU A 253 -10.81 7.77 -6.51
CA GLU A 253 -11.76 6.67 -6.49
C GLU A 253 -11.20 5.44 -5.76
N TYR A 254 -9.91 5.15 -5.95
CA TYR A 254 -9.23 4.09 -5.21
C TYR A 254 -9.23 4.36 -3.70
N ILE A 255 -8.77 5.55 -3.28
CA ILE A 255 -8.74 5.95 -1.86
C ILE A 255 -10.13 6.04 -1.23
N ALA A 256 -11.16 6.30 -2.03
CA ALA A 256 -12.56 6.29 -1.57
C ALA A 256 -13.18 4.89 -1.55
N GLY A 257 -12.46 3.85 -1.98
CA GLY A 257 -12.95 2.48 -2.08
C GLY A 257 -13.90 2.20 -3.24
N LYS A 258 -14.11 3.16 -4.14
CA LYS A 258 -15.04 3.04 -5.27
C LYS A 258 -14.53 2.11 -6.37
N LYS A 259 -13.22 1.88 -6.43
CA LYS A 259 -12.60 0.98 -7.42
C LYS A 259 -12.72 -0.50 -7.09
N PHE A 260 -13.00 -0.86 -5.84
CA PHE A 260 -13.01 -2.26 -5.41
C PHE A 260 -14.03 -3.16 -6.14
N PRO A 261 -15.26 -2.71 -6.47
CA PRO A 261 -16.17 -3.48 -7.33
C PRO A 261 -15.56 -3.74 -8.71
N TYR A 262 -15.00 -2.72 -9.34
CA TYR A 262 -14.34 -2.87 -10.64
C TYR A 262 -13.10 -3.78 -10.57
N PHE A 263 -12.31 -3.69 -9.50
CA PHE A 263 -11.17 -4.60 -9.29
C PHE A 263 -11.63 -6.04 -9.11
N GLN A 264 -12.79 -6.25 -8.49
CA GLN A 264 -13.37 -7.58 -8.34
C GLN A 264 -13.78 -8.18 -9.69
N ASP A 265 -14.31 -7.37 -10.61
CA ASP A 265 -14.62 -7.80 -11.98
C ASP A 265 -13.37 -8.20 -12.79
N LEU A 266 -12.19 -7.71 -12.39
CA LEU A 266 -10.89 -8.08 -12.97
C LEU A 266 -10.27 -9.34 -12.33
N LEU A 267 -10.91 -9.93 -11.32
CA LEU A 267 -10.44 -11.19 -10.74
C LEU A 267 -11.06 -12.36 -11.51
N ARG A 268 -10.22 -13.30 -11.97
CA ARG A 268 -10.66 -14.52 -12.66
C ARG A 268 -10.90 -15.64 -11.64
N LEU A 269 -11.93 -15.47 -10.80
CA LEU A 269 -12.31 -16.39 -9.72
C LEU A 269 -13.32 -17.45 -10.15
#